data_AF-A0A356BGI2-F1
#
_entry.id   AF-A0A356BGI2-F1
#
_cell.length_a   1.000
_cell.length_b   1.000
_cell.length_c   1.000
_cell.angle_alpha   90.00
_cell.angle_beta   90.00
_cell.angle_gamma   90.00
#
_symmetry.space_group_name_H-M   'P 1'
#
loop_
_entity.id
_entity.type
_entity.pdbx_description
1 polymer ?
#
loop_
_entity_poly.entity_id
_entity_poly.type
_entity_poly.pdbx_seq_one_letter_code
_entity_poly.pdbx_strand_id
1 'polypeptide(L)'
;EPFQIKRLSAVEFEALLEASYQRDSSEAQQLMEDIGNEVNLASLADDIQESEDLLENEDDAPIIKLINAMLGEAIKLGASDIHVETFEKALIVRFRVDGILREVLRPNRRLSSLLVSRIKVMAKLDIAEKRV
;
A
#
# COMPACT_ATOMS: atom_id res chain seq x y z
N GLU A 1 15.79 5.15 30.23
CA GLU A 1 15.73 4.05 31.22
C GLU A 1 17.04 3.28 31.20
N PRO A 2 17.51 2.69 32.32
CA PRO A 2 18.69 1.83 32.29
C PRO A 2 18.40 0.54 31.51
N PHE A 3 19.39 0.07 30.74
CA PHE A 3 19.28 -1.19 30.01
C PHE A 3 19.08 -2.37 30.96
N GLN A 4 18.10 -3.23 30.66
CA GLN A 4 17.91 -4.50 31.37
C GLN A 4 18.68 -5.61 30.64
N ILE A 5 19.57 -6.29 31.37
CA ILE A 5 20.35 -7.41 30.84
C ILE A 5 19.64 -8.72 31.18
N LYS A 6 19.33 -9.53 30.17
CA LYS A 6 18.78 -10.88 30.34
C LYS A 6 19.76 -11.91 29.78
N ARG A 7 20.10 -12.93 30.57
CA ARG A 7 20.84 -14.11 30.08
C ARG A 7 19.88 -15.05 29.37
N LEU A 8 20.29 -15.56 28.22
CA LEU A 8 19.51 -16.45 27.37
C LEU A 8 20.31 -17.73 27.11
N SER A 9 19.60 -18.82 26.83
CA SER A 9 20.22 -20.00 26.23
C SER A 9 20.63 -19.74 24.79
N ALA A 10 21.52 -20.57 24.24
CA ALA A 10 21.97 -20.43 22.84
C ALA A 10 20.80 -20.52 21.84
N VAL A 11 19.83 -21.40 22.11
CA VAL A 11 18.64 -21.58 21.26
C VAL A 11 17.74 -20.34 21.29
N GLU A 12 17.49 -19.77 22.47
CA GLU A 12 16.70 -18.54 22.60
C GLU A 12 17.42 -17.34 21.97
N PHE A 13 18.75 -17.29 22.07
CA PHE A 13 19.55 -16.24 21.45
C PHE A 13 19.49 -16.31 19.92
N GLU A 14 19.69 -17.49 19.32
CA GLU A 14 19.61 -17.68 17.88
C GLU A 14 18.22 -17.33 17.34
N ALA A 15 17.16 -17.78 18.01
CA ALA A 15 15.78 -17.45 17.62
C ALA A 15 15.50 -15.94 17.67
N LEU A 16 16.00 -15.23 18.70
CA LEU A 16 15.85 -13.78 18.81
C LEU A 16 16.69 -13.02 17.79
N LEU A 17 17.89 -13.51 17.49
CA LEU A 17 18.76 -12.94 16.47
C LEU A 17 18.10 -13.05 15.09
N GLU A 18 17.63 -14.24 14.74
CA GLU A 18 16.95 -14.50 13.47
C GLU A 18 15.68 -13.63 13.35
N ALA A 19 14.83 -13.58 14.37
CA ALA A 19 13.63 -12.76 14.37
C ALA A 19 13.90 -11.25 14.29
N SER A 20 15.02 -10.78 14.85
CA SER A 20 15.39 -9.37 14.84
C SER A 20 15.99 -8.93 13.50
N TYR A 21 16.68 -9.83 12.81
CA TYR A 21 17.35 -9.52 11.53
C TYR A 21 16.53 -9.91 10.29
N GLN A 22 15.61 -10.89 10.36
CA GLN A 22 14.72 -11.23 9.23
C GLN A 22 13.67 -10.15 8.93
N ARG A 23 13.33 -9.30 9.90
CA ARG A 23 12.36 -8.21 9.70
C ARG A 23 12.88 -7.08 8.80
N ASP A 24 14.19 -7.00 8.58
CA ASP A 24 14.82 -5.86 7.91
C ASP A 24 15.33 -6.14 6.49
N SER A 25 15.38 -7.39 6.01
CA SER A 25 16.09 -7.70 4.77
C SER A 25 15.24 -8.47 3.77
N SER A 26 14.62 -7.73 2.83
CA SER A 26 14.65 -7.98 1.37
C SER A 26 13.45 -7.37 0.64
N GLU A 27 12.22 -7.77 0.95
CA GLU A 27 11.04 -7.37 0.15
C GLU A 27 10.64 -5.90 0.34
N ALA A 28 10.59 -5.41 1.59
CA ALA A 28 10.25 -4.01 1.86
C ALA A 28 11.36 -3.04 1.37
N GLN A 29 12.62 -3.50 1.42
CA GLN A 29 13.78 -2.72 1.01
C GLN A 29 13.92 -2.68 -0.51
N GLN A 30 13.65 -3.79 -1.22
CA GLN A 30 13.56 -3.84 -2.68
C GLN A 30 12.39 -3.01 -3.21
N LEU A 31 11.23 -3.06 -2.55
CA LEU A 31 10.11 -2.17 -2.89
C LEU A 31 10.51 -0.70 -2.69
N MET A 32 11.20 -0.36 -1.59
CA MET A 32 11.68 1.01 -1.36
C MET A 32 12.74 1.47 -2.38
N GLU A 33 13.62 0.59 -2.85
CA GLU A 33 14.57 0.89 -3.93
C GLU A 33 13.85 1.13 -5.28
N ASP A 34 12.83 0.33 -5.60
CA ASP A 34 12.00 0.52 -6.80
C ASP A 34 11.15 1.81 -6.72
N ILE A 35 10.75 2.22 -5.51
CA ILE A 35 10.06 3.50 -5.22
C ILE A 35 11.02 4.71 -5.21
N GLY A 36 12.34 4.48 -5.27
CA GLY A 36 13.37 5.52 -5.36
C GLY A 36 13.35 6.30 -6.69
N ASN A 37 12.81 5.70 -7.75
CA ASN A 37 12.41 6.44 -8.95
C ASN A 37 11.12 7.21 -8.64
N GLU A 38 10.96 8.44 -9.14
CA GLU A 38 9.70 9.19 -8.99
C GLU A 38 8.53 8.39 -9.57
N VAL A 39 7.88 7.57 -8.73
CA VAL A 39 6.72 6.78 -9.13
C VAL A 39 5.57 7.77 -9.31
N ASN A 40 5.29 8.11 -10.56
CA ASN A 40 4.15 8.93 -10.89
C ASN A 40 2.86 8.11 -10.74
N LEU A 41 2.22 8.24 -9.57
CA LEU A 41 0.94 7.62 -9.25
C LEU A 41 -0.14 7.92 -10.30
N ALA A 42 -0.10 9.11 -10.93
CA ALA A 42 -1.06 9.47 -11.97
C ALA A 42 -0.82 8.64 -13.24
N SER A 43 0.44 8.50 -13.67
CA SER A 43 0.77 7.67 -14.83
C SER A 43 0.36 6.21 -14.64
N LEU A 44 0.65 5.62 -13.47
CA LEU A 44 0.20 4.26 -13.15
C LEU A 44 -1.33 4.13 -13.17
N ALA A 45 -2.04 5.13 -12.66
CA ALA A 45 -3.50 5.11 -12.67
C ALA A 45 -4.10 5.29 -14.06
N ASP A 46 -3.42 6.02 -14.95
CA ASP A 46 -3.83 6.22 -16.34
C ASP A 46 -3.55 4.96 -17.19
N ASP A 47 -2.40 4.30 -17.01
CA ASP A 47 -2.07 3.03 -17.67
C ASP A 47 -3.13 1.94 -17.38
N ILE A 48 -3.64 1.90 -16.15
CA ILE A 48 -4.71 0.98 -15.73
C ILE A 48 -6.06 1.34 -16.36
N GLN A 49 -6.29 2.63 -16.66
CA GLN A 49 -7.52 3.07 -17.32
C GLN A 49 -7.52 2.78 -18.82
N GLU A 50 -6.36 2.92 -19.49
CA GLU A 50 -6.22 2.63 -20.93
C GLU A 50 -6.28 1.13 -21.23
N SER A 51 -5.91 0.30 -20.27
CA SER A 51 -6.03 -1.15 -20.37
C SER A 51 -7.46 -1.63 -20.08
N GLU A 52 -8.36 -1.42 -21.06
CA GLU A 52 -9.77 -1.85 -21.01
C GLU A 52 -9.93 -3.33 -20.62
N ASP A 53 -9.03 -4.20 -21.08
CA ASP A 53 -9.03 -5.64 -20.79
C ASP A 53 -8.65 -5.98 -19.34
N LEU A 54 -7.92 -5.12 -18.61
CA LEU A 54 -7.53 -5.38 -17.21
C LEU A 54 -8.66 -5.10 -16.22
N LEU A 55 -9.71 -4.40 -16.67
CA LEU A 55 -10.92 -4.17 -15.89
C LEU A 55 -11.89 -5.37 -15.98
N GLU A 56 -11.74 -6.21 -17.01
CA GLU A 56 -12.55 -7.41 -17.26
C GLU A 56 -11.82 -8.72 -16.92
N ASN A 57 -10.48 -8.74 -16.94
CA ASN A 57 -9.68 -9.90 -16.59
C ASN A 57 -9.19 -9.87 -15.13
N GLU A 58 -9.11 -11.05 -14.50
CA GLU A 58 -8.68 -11.27 -13.10
C GLU A 58 -7.20 -10.93 -12.81
N ASP A 59 -6.51 -10.23 -13.72
CA ASP A 59 -5.11 -9.87 -13.51
C ASP A 59 -4.97 -8.64 -12.60
N ASP A 60 -4.96 -8.92 -11.30
CA ASP A 60 -4.79 -7.93 -10.23
C ASP A 60 -3.43 -7.21 -10.27
N ALA A 61 -2.47 -7.63 -11.10
CA ALA A 61 -1.09 -7.15 -11.06
C ALA A 61 -0.94 -5.61 -11.16
N PRO A 62 -1.64 -4.89 -12.05
CA PRO A 62 -1.55 -3.42 -12.13
C PRO A 62 -2.14 -2.73 -10.90
N ILE A 63 -3.25 -3.24 -10.38
CA ILE A 63 -3.91 -2.71 -9.17
C ILE A 63 -3.00 -2.92 -7.95
N ILE A 64 -2.34 -4.07 -7.85
CA ILE A 64 -1.35 -4.36 -6.80
C ILE A 64 -0.19 -3.37 -6.89
N LYS A 65 0.34 -3.11 -8.10
CA LYS A 65 1.43 -2.14 -8.29
C LYS A 65 1.01 -0.74 -7.85
N LEU A 66 -0.18 -0.28 -8.22
CA LEU A 66 -0.70 1.03 -7.81
C LEU A 66 -0.86 1.13 -6.28
N ILE A 67 -1.39 0.09 -5.63
CA ILE A 67 -1.53 0.07 -4.17
C ILE A 67 -0.16 0.10 -3.48
N ASN A 68 0.78 -0.72 -3.94
CA ASN A 68 2.13 -0.76 -3.37
C ASN A 68 2.87 0.57 -3.57
N ALA A 69 2.76 1.18 -4.75
CA ALA A 69 3.30 2.52 -5.02
C ALA A 69 2.66 3.57 -4.10
N MET A 70 1.34 3.52 -3.90
CA MET A 70 0.62 4.43 -3.03
C MET A 70 1.06 4.30 -1.56
N LEU A 71 1.22 3.07 -1.06
CA LEU A 71 1.72 2.80 0.28
C LEU A 71 3.18 3.27 0.43
N GLY A 72 4.01 3.02 -0.57
CA GLY A 72 5.38 3.47 -0.63
C GLY A 72 5.52 4.98 -0.55
N GLU A 73 4.76 5.71 -1.38
CA GLU A 73 4.74 7.17 -1.38
C GLU A 73 4.20 7.73 -0.05
N ALA A 74 3.16 7.09 0.53
CA ALA A 74 2.65 7.48 1.84
C ALA A 74 3.72 7.34 2.94
N ILE A 75 4.49 6.25 2.94
CA ILE A 75 5.60 6.04 3.89
C ILE A 75 6.70 7.07 3.66
N LYS A 76 7.10 7.29 2.41
CA LYS A 76 8.13 8.28 2.02
C LYS A 76 7.77 9.70 2.47
N LEU A 77 6.49 10.06 2.37
CA LEU A 77 5.96 11.36 2.81
C LEU A 77 5.64 11.42 4.31
N GLY A 78 5.76 10.33 5.05
CA GLY A 78 5.41 10.28 6.48
C GLY A 78 3.91 10.46 6.75
N ALA A 79 3.05 9.99 5.86
CA ALA A 79 1.60 10.09 6.02
C ALA A 79 1.09 9.20 7.16
N SER A 80 0.22 9.73 8.00
CA SER A 80 -0.46 8.98 9.07
C SER A 80 -1.63 8.16 8.54
N ASP A 81 -2.32 8.66 7.52
CA ASP A 81 -3.53 8.07 6.98
C ASP A 81 -3.55 8.17 5.45
N ILE A 82 -4.05 7.11 4.80
CA ILE A 82 -4.41 7.10 3.38
C ILE A 82 -5.93 7.05 3.27
N HIS A 83 -6.50 8.06 2.63
CA HIS A 83 -7.92 8.18 2.37
C HIS A 83 -8.22 7.81 0.92
N VAL A 84 -9.05 6.80 0.68
CA VAL A 84 -9.54 6.44 -0.65
C VAL A 84 -11.04 6.72 -0.70
N GLU A 85 -11.43 7.77 -1.42
CA GLU A 85 -12.78 8.34 -1.39
C GLU A 85 -13.43 8.30 -2.77
N THR A 86 -14.59 7.64 -2.87
CA THR A 86 -15.30 7.51 -4.13
C THR A 86 -16.45 8.51 -4.22
N PHE A 87 -16.38 9.42 -5.20
CA PHE A 87 -17.42 10.39 -5.51
C PHE A 87 -18.19 10.00 -6.78
N GLU A 88 -19.22 10.77 -7.13
CA GLU A 88 -20.08 10.51 -8.29
C GLU A 88 -19.29 10.43 -9.62
N LYS A 89 -18.29 11.30 -9.81
CA LYS A 89 -17.57 11.43 -11.08
C LYS A 89 -16.08 11.06 -11.01
N ALA A 90 -15.54 10.90 -9.81
CA ALA A 90 -14.11 10.66 -9.62
C ALA A 90 -13.86 9.81 -8.38
N LEU A 91 -12.73 9.12 -8.39
CA LEU A 91 -12.08 8.65 -7.17
C LEU A 91 -11.09 9.72 -6.71
N ILE A 92 -10.92 9.91 -5.40
CA ILE A 92 -9.93 10.83 -4.83
C ILE A 92 -9.12 10.06 -3.79
N VAL A 93 -7.80 10.10 -3.92
CA VAL A 93 -6.89 9.60 -2.88
C VAL A 93 -6.24 10.80 -2.20
N ARG A 94 -6.28 10.81 -0.86
CA ARG A 94 -5.65 11.85 -0.05
C ARG A 94 -4.74 11.25 1.01
N PHE A 95 -3.64 11.91 1.29
CA PHE A 95 -2.78 11.58 2.43
C PHE A 95 -2.97 12.60 3.53
N ARG A 96 -3.02 12.14 4.79
CA ARG A 96 -2.87 13.00 5.95
C ARG A 96 -1.40 13.04 6.34
N VAL A 97 -0.75 14.18 6.16
CA VAL A 97 0.65 14.40 6.56
C VAL A 97 0.67 15.53 7.57
N ASP A 98 1.21 15.28 8.76
CA ASP A 98 1.23 16.23 9.87
C ASP A 98 -0.15 16.85 10.19
N GLY A 99 -1.20 16.02 10.10
CA GLY A 99 -2.58 16.43 10.33
C GLY A 99 -3.28 17.10 9.14
N ILE A 100 -2.56 17.44 8.07
CA ILE A 100 -3.09 18.13 6.89
C ILE A 100 -3.42 17.11 5.80
N LEU A 101 -4.65 17.17 5.29
CA LEU A 101 -5.06 16.37 4.12
C LEU A 101 -4.58 17.00 2.82
N ARG A 102 -3.96 16.19 1.96
CA ARG A 102 -3.50 16.58 0.62
C ARG A 102 -3.98 15.57 -0.40
N GLU A 103 -4.57 16.04 -1.49
CA GLU A 103 -4.92 15.19 -2.64
C GLU A 103 -3.65 14.78 -3.38
N VAL A 104 -3.52 13.48 -3.64
CA VAL A 104 -2.33 12.91 -4.31
C VAL A 104 -2.68 12.19 -5.62
N LEU A 105 -3.93 11.78 -5.78
CA LEU A 105 -4.40 11.11 -6.99
C LEU A 105 -5.90 11.35 -7.19
N ARG A 106 -6.31 11.60 -8.43
CA ARG A 106 -7.71 11.81 -8.81
C ARG A 106 -8.08 11.06 -10.08
N PRO A 107 -8.15 9.72 -10.04
CA PRO A 107 -8.42 8.94 -11.23
C PRO A 107 -9.93 8.86 -11.51
N ASN A 108 -10.29 8.30 -12.65
CA ASN A 108 -11.67 8.03 -13.01
C ASN A 108 -12.34 7.11 -11.96
N ARG A 109 -13.63 7.34 -11.69
CA ARG A 109 -14.45 6.53 -10.78
C ARG A 109 -14.38 5.02 -11.09
N ARG A 110 -14.17 4.61 -12.35
CA ARG A 110 -14.07 3.17 -12.73
C ARG A 110 -13.07 2.39 -11.87
N LEU A 111 -12.00 3.03 -11.42
CA LEU A 111 -10.94 2.40 -10.63
C LEU A 111 -11.36 2.08 -9.18
N SER A 112 -12.44 2.68 -8.69
CA SER A 112 -12.88 2.57 -7.29
C SER A 112 -13.22 1.14 -6.87
N SER A 113 -13.95 0.38 -7.70
CA SER A 113 -14.38 -0.98 -7.37
C SER A 113 -13.20 -1.93 -7.24
N LEU A 114 -12.20 -1.80 -8.11
CA LEU A 114 -11.01 -2.63 -8.12
C LEU A 114 -10.12 -2.34 -6.91
N LEU A 115 -9.86 -1.06 -6.62
CA LEU A 115 -9.07 -0.67 -5.45
C LEU A 115 -9.72 -1.13 -4.15
N VAL A 116 -11.04 -0.92 -3.99
CA VAL A 116 -11.76 -1.37 -2.78
C VAL A 116 -11.72 -2.90 -2.66
N SER A 117 -11.94 -3.63 -3.75
CA SER A 117 -11.88 -5.09 -3.76
C SER A 117 -10.49 -5.59 -3.33
N ARG A 118 -9.44 -5.03 -3.92
CA ARG A 118 -8.07 -5.46 -3.65
C ARG A 118 -7.62 -5.12 -2.24
N ILE A 119 -7.98 -3.93 -1.73
CA ILE A 119 -7.74 -3.56 -0.32
C ILE A 119 -8.45 -4.53 0.63
N LYS A 120 -9.70 -4.92 0.33
CA LYS A 120 -10.43 -5.91 1.13
C LYS A 120 -9.73 -7.27 1.15
N VAL A 121 -9.26 -7.76 -0.01
CA VAL A 121 -8.48 -9.01 -0.10
C VAL A 121 -7.24 -8.95 0.80
N MET A 122 -6.44 -7.87 0.69
CA MET A 122 -5.22 -7.69 1.48
C MET A 122 -5.51 -7.63 2.99
N ALA A 123 -6.64 -7.03 3.37
CA ALA A 123 -7.10 -6.92 4.75
C ALA A 123 -7.86 -8.16 5.26
N LYS A 124 -8.02 -9.21 4.43
CA LYS A 124 -8.82 -10.42 4.74
C LYS A 124 -10.28 -10.08 5.10
N LEU A 125 -10.84 -9.07 4.45
CA LEU A 125 -12.24 -8.66 4.57
C LEU A 125 -13.10 -9.33 3.50
N ASP A 126 -14.40 -9.46 3.76
CA ASP A 126 -15.36 -10.00 2.80
C ASP A 126 -15.51 -9.07 1.58
N ILE A 127 -15.25 -9.64 0.40
CA ILE A 127 -15.29 -8.96 -0.90
C ILE A 127 -16.74 -8.82 -1.40
N ALA A 128 -17.57 -9.85 -1.18
CA ALA A 128 -18.96 -9.91 -1.65
C ALA A 128 -19.87 -8.95 -0.88
N GLU A 129 -19.53 -8.66 0.38
CA GLU A 129 -20.31 -7.78 1.25
C GLU A 129 -20.19 -6.30 0.82
N LYS A 130 -21.25 -5.76 0.20
CA LYS A 130 -21.44 -4.32 -0.07
C LYS A 130 -22.84 -3.91 0.42
N ARG A 131 -22.92 -3.18 1.53
CA ARG A 131 -24.18 -2.62 2.04
C ARG A 131 -24.43 -1.30 1.30
N VAL A 132 -25.33 -1.32 0.32
CA VAL A 132 -25.77 -0.16 -0.48
C VAL A 132 -27.02 0.44 0.13
#